data_AF-A0A258CKV0-F1
#
_entry.id   AF-A0A258CKV0-F1
#
_cell.length_a   1.000
_cell.length_b   1.000
_cell.length_c   1.000
_cell.angle_alpha   90.00
_cell.angle_beta   90.00
_cell.angle_gamma   90.00
#
_symmetry.space_group_name_H-M   'P 1'
#
loop_
_entity.id
_entity.type
_entity.pdbx_description
1 polymer ?
#
loop_
_entity_poly.entity_id
_entity_poly.type
_entity_poly.pdbx_seq_one_letter_code
_entity_poly.pdbx_strand_id
1 'polypeptide(L)' 'MSQSKFNFQQVSFLTSAPDIRALPADTGTEVAFAGRSNAGKSSALNTL' A
#
# COMPACT_ATOMS: atom_id res chain seq x y z
N MET A 1 -8.54 25.58 -4.69
CA MET A 1 -8.76 24.23 -4.11
C MET A 1 -7.75 24.05 -2.99
N SER A 2 -8.20 23.91 -1.74
CA SER A 2 -7.30 23.63 -0.60
C SER A 2 -6.71 22.23 -0.79
N GLN A 3 -5.38 22.10 -0.83
CA GLN A 3 -4.75 20.78 -0.78
C GLN A 3 -4.81 20.27 0.66
N SER A 4 -5.71 19.32 0.91
CA SER A 4 -5.67 18.50 2.11
C SER A 4 -4.42 17.62 2.07
N LYS A 5 -3.47 17.83 3.00
CA LYS A 5 -2.37 16.89 3.23
C LYS A 5 -2.92 15.66 3.95
N PHE A 6 -2.88 14.51 3.28
CA PHE A 6 -3.17 13.22 3.89
C PHE A 6 -1.97 12.78 4.74
N ASN A 7 -2.22 12.14 5.89
CA ASN A 7 -1.18 11.58 6.74
C ASN A 7 -0.97 10.10 6.38
N PHE A 8 0.08 9.82 5.61
CA PHE A 8 0.42 8.47 5.16
C PHE A 8 1.20 7.64 6.19
N GLN A 9 1.54 8.20 7.35
CA GLN A 9 2.29 7.51 8.40
C GLN A 9 1.40 6.64 9.29
N GLN A 10 0.08 6.84 9.25
CA GLN A 10 -0.89 6.02 9.98
C GLN A 10 -1.26 4.77 9.19
N VAL A 11 -0.29 3.87 9.04
CA VAL A 11 -0.44 2.59 8.32
C VAL A 11 -0.01 1.42 9.20
N SER A 12 -0.68 0.29 9.02
CA SER A 12 -0.32 -0.98 9.66
C SER A 12 -0.35 -2.09 8.64
N PHE A 13 0.53 -3.08 8.79
CA PHE A 13 0.45 -4.30 8.02
C PHE A 13 -0.86 -5.03 8.31
N LEU A 14 -1.66 -5.30 7.26
CA LEU A 14 -2.93 -5.99 7.38
C LEU A 14 -2.75 -7.52 7.28
N THR A 15 -2.23 -8.00 6.15
CA THR A 15 -2.03 -9.42 5.88
C THR A 15 -1.10 -9.63 4.67
N SER A 16 -0.66 -10.87 4.48
CA SER A 16 -0.06 -11.34 3.22
C SER A 16 -1.06 -12.23 2.48
N ALA A 17 -1.13 -12.07 1.16
CA ALA A 17 -1.98 -12.90 0.29
C ALA A 17 -1.10 -13.64 -0.73
N PRO A 18 -0.65 -14.87 -0.44
CA PRO A 18 0.22 -15.64 -1.34
C PRO A 18 -0.49 -16.12 -2.61
N ASP A 19 -1.82 -16.20 -2.59
CA ASP A 19 -2.65 -16.44 -3.76
C ASP A 19 -3.98 -15.67 -3.69
N ILE A 20 -4.73 -15.66 -4.80
CA ILE A 20 -5.95 -14.84 -4.96
C ILE A 20 -7.06 -15.16 -3.95
N ARG A 21 -7.09 -16.38 -3.39
CA ARG A 21 -8.11 -16.80 -2.42
C ARG A 21 -7.83 -16.30 -1.01
N ALA A 22 -6.60 -15.83 -0.77
CA ALA A 22 -6.18 -15.23 0.50
C ALA A 22 -6.38 -13.70 0.52
N LEU A 23 -6.92 -13.11 -0.55
CA LEU A 23 -7.25 -11.69 -0.58
C LEU A 23 -8.38 -11.39 0.42
N PRO A 24 -8.32 -10.25 1.13
CA PRO A 24 -9.44 -9.78 1.94
C PRO A 24 -10.63 -9.40 1.04
N ALA A 25 -11.77 -9.10 1.66
CA ALA A 25 -12.90 -8.54 0.93
C ALA A 25 -12.49 -7.22 0.24
N ASP A 26 -12.88 -7.06 -1.01
CA ASP A 26 -12.65 -5.84 -1.78
C ASP A 26 -13.49 -4.69 -1.19
N THR A 27 -12.81 -3.74 -0.53
CA THR A 27 -13.46 -2.62 0.14
C THR A 27 -12.70 -1.32 -0.12
N GLY A 28 -13.37 -0.35 -0.74
CA GLY A 28 -12.83 1.00 -0.93
C GLY A 28 -11.92 1.11 -2.16
N THR A 29 -10.88 1.94 -2.05
CA THR A 29 -9.93 2.20 -3.15
C THR A 29 -8.55 1.73 -2.73
N GLU A 30 -7.92 0.92 -3.56
CA GLU A 30 -6.59 0.36 -3.32
C GLU A 30 -5.56 0.85 -4.35
N VAL A 31 -4.29 0.89 -3.96
CA VAL A 31 -3.16 1.28 -4.83
C VAL A 31 -2.11 0.17 -4.79
N ALA A 32 -1.78 -0.38 -5.96
CA ALA A 32 -0.76 -1.40 -6.09
C ALA A 32 0.63 -0.80 -6.41
N PHE A 33 1.67 -1.27 -5.72
CA PHE A 33 3.06 -0.91 -5.97
C PHE A 33 3.78 -2.03 -6.73
N ALA A 34 4.21 -1.76 -7.97
CA ALA A 34 4.94 -2.72 -8.82
C ALA A 34 6.32 -2.18 -9.21
N GLY A 35 7.31 -3.07 -9.36
CA GLY A 35 8.68 -2.67 -9.73
C GLY A 35 9.71 -3.79 -9.58
N ARG A 36 10.87 -3.61 -10.24
CA ARG A 36 11.94 -4.62 -10.38
C ARG A 36 12.55 -5.11 -9.07
N SER A 37 12.66 -4.26 -8.06
CA SER A 37 13.33 -4.56 -6.78
C SER A 37 12.38 -4.42 -5.61
N ASN A 38 12.42 -5.34 -4.65
CA ASN A 38 11.66 -5.23 -3.40
C ASN A 38 12.19 -4.08 -2.54
N ALA A 39 13.51 -3.91 -2.46
CA ALA A 39 14.13 -2.83 -1.70
C ALA A 39 13.63 -1.45 -2.17
N GLY A 40 13.55 -1.22 -3.48
CA GLY A 40 13.06 0.05 -4.02
C GLY A 40 11.58 0.31 -3.72
N LYS A 41 10.73 -0.72 -3.79
CA LYS A 41 9.30 -0.61 -3.44
C LYS A 41 9.12 -0.27 -1.96
N SER A 42 9.82 -0.97 -1.08
CA SER A 42 9.77 -0.74 0.36
C SER A 42 10.31 0.64 0.73
N SER A 43 11.42 1.09 0.11
CA SER A 43 11.94 2.44 0.35
C SER A 43 10.96 3.52 -0.09
N ALA A 44 10.33 3.38 -1.26
CA ALA A 44 9.34 4.34 -1.74
C ALA A 44 8.12 4.39 -0.81
N LEU A 45 7.55 3.24 -0.45
CA LEU A 45 6.38 3.15 0.43
C LEU A 45 6.65 3.81 1.79
N ASN A 46 7.83 3.57 2.38
CA ASN A 46 8.19 4.12 3.69
C ASN A 46 8.61 5.61 3.65
N THR A 47 8.78 6.20 2.45
CA THR A 47 9.15 7.62 2.30
C THR A 47 7.91 8.52 2.18
N LEU A 48 6.74 7.95 1.85
CA LEU A 48 5.45 8.65 1.74
C LEU A 48 4.92 9.10 3.12
#